data_AF-A0A136LSX1-F1
#
_entry.id   AF-A0A136LSX1-F1
#
_cell.length_a   1.000
_cell.length_b   1.000
_cell.length_c   1.000
_cell.angle_alpha   90.00
_cell.angle_beta   90.00
_cell.angle_gamma   90.00
#
_symmetry.space_group_name_H-M   'P 1'
#
loop_
_entity.id
_entity.type
_entity.pdbx_description
1 polymer ?
#
loop_
_entity_poly.entity_id
_entity_poly.type
_entity_poly.pdbx_seq_one_letter_code
_entity_poly.pdbx_strand_id
1 'polypeptide(L)' 'KAAIIQFTKHLAAEWCADHIRVNAISPWYIETQLSEPVLSNSEKLTKILDRTPMGRVGKPEEVASLAATWLWIKAVI' A
#
# COMPACT_ATOMS: atom_id res chain seq x y z
N LYS A 1 5.59 -7.92 5.73
CA LYS A 1 4.92 -6.66 6.16
C LYS A 1 4.22 -6.74 7.52
N ALA A 2 4.08 -7.91 8.16
CA ALA A 2 3.35 -8.08 9.43
C ALA A 2 3.86 -7.18 10.58
N ALA A 3 5.19 -7.05 10.73
CA ALA A 3 5.78 -6.18 11.75
C ALA A 3 5.31 -4.72 11.60
N ILE A 4 5.37 -4.16 10.39
CA ILE A 4 4.92 -2.79 10.11
C ILE A 4 3.43 -2.63 10.38
N ILE A 5 2.60 -3.59 9.96
CA ILE A 5 1.15 -3.55 10.22
C ILE A 5 0.89 -3.48 11.72
N GLN A 6 1.57 -4.31 12.51
CA GLN A 6 1.31 -4.39 13.92
C GLN A 6 1.91 -3.22 14.69
N PHE A 7 3.08 -2.74 14.29
CA PHE A 7 3.68 -1.51 14.81
C PHE A 7 2.78 -0.30 14.57
N THR A 8 2.22 -0.17 13.37
CA THR A 8 1.27 0.90 13.00
C THR A 8 0.07 0.92 13.96
N LYS A 9 -0.51 -0.24 14.28
CA LYS A 9 -1.64 -0.34 15.21
C LYS A 9 -1.28 0.07 16.64
N HIS A 10 -0.10 -0.33 17.12
CA HIS A 10 0.36 0.04 18.45
C HIS A 10 0.56 1.56 18.56
N LEU A 11 1.26 2.17 17.60
CA LEU A 11 1.45 3.62 17.58
C LEU A 11 0.14 4.40 17.45
N ALA A 12 -0.79 3.91 16.62
CA ALA A 12 -2.10 4.53 16.49
C ALA A 12 -2.86 4.54 17.83
N ALA A 13 -2.74 3.47 18.63
CA ALA A 13 -3.37 3.40 19.95
C ALA A 13 -2.67 4.31 20.98
N GLU A 14 -1.33 4.32 20.97
CA GLU A 14 -0.52 5.08 21.92
C GLU A 14 -0.66 6.60 21.72
N TRP A 15 -0.65 7.08 20.48
CA TRP A 15 -0.65 8.51 20.16
C TRP A 15 -2.02 9.09 19.83
N CYS A 16 -3.09 8.32 20.05
CA CYS A 16 -4.46 8.80 19.81
C CYS A 16 -4.80 9.99 20.71
N ALA A 17 -4.33 9.98 21.97
CA ALA A 17 -4.54 11.07 22.92
C ALA A 17 -3.90 12.39 22.47
N ASP A 18 -2.80 12.32 21.71
CA ASP A 18 -2.13 13.47 21.11
C ASP A 18 -2.75 13.89 19.77
N HIS A 19 -3.90 13.29 19.40
CA HIS A 19 -4.59 13.49 18.13
C HIS A 19 -3.75 13.13 16.89
N ILE A 20 -2.78 12.22 17.04
CA ILE A 20 -1.94 11.73 15.96
C ILE A 20 -2.57 10.48 15.35
N ARG A 21 -2.69 10.45 14.02
CA ARG A 21 -3.17 9.28 13.26
C ARG A 21 -2.00 8.55 12.63
N VAL A 22 -1.93 7.25 12.84
CA VAL A 22 -0.91 6.39 12.24
C VAL A 22 -1.59 5.30 11.41
N ASN A 23 -1.22 5.22 10.14
CA ASN A 23 -1.80 4.28 9.18
C ASN A 23 -0.69 3.76 8.25
N ALA A 24 -0.90 2.58 7.67
CA ALA A 24 0.05 1.98 6.73
C ALA A 24 -0.68 1.51 5.47
N ILE A 25 -0.06 1.75 4.32
CA ILE A 25 -0.55 1.28 3.02
C ILE A 25 0.28 0.09 2.60
N SER A 26 -0.38 -1.02 2.25
CA SER A 26 0.29 -2.23 1.79
C SER A 26 -0.14 -2.54 0.35
N PRO A 27 0.52 -1.94 -0.66
CA PRO A 27 0.22 -2.24 -2.04
C PRO A 27 0.70 -3.64 -2.42
N TRP A 28 0.07 -4.19 -3.47
CA TRP A 28 0.56 -5.32 -4.24
C TRP A 28 1.65 -4.86 -5.23
N TYR A 29 1.92 -5.59 -6.31
CA TYR A 29 2.86 -5.15 -7.33
C TYR A 29 2.42 -3.83 -7.97
N ILE A 30 3.29 -2.83 -7.88
CA ILE A 30 3.16 -1.51 -8.50
C ILE A 30 4.28 -1.36 -9.52
N GLU A 31 3.99 -0.76 -10.66
CA GLU A 31 4.98 -0.43 -11.69
C GLU A 31 5.94 0.66 -11.20
N THR A 32 7.17 0.27 -10.87
CA THR A 32 8.23 1.15 -10.36
C THR A 32 9.58 0.63 -10.88
N GLN A 33 10.62 1.46 -10.85
CA GLN A 33 11.99 1.02 -11.19
C GLN A 33 12.44 -0.20 -10.38
N LEU A 34 11.97 -0.33 -9.13
CA LEU A 34 12.30 -1.47 -8.26
C LEU A 34 11.64 -2.78 -8.72
N SER A 35 10.43 -2.71 -9.29
CA SER A 35 9.66 -3.89 -9.70
C SER A 35 9.89 -4.26 -11.17
N GLU A 36 10.44 -3.36 -11.98
CA GLU A 36 10.72 -3.54 -13.42
C GLU A 36 11.43 -4.88 -13.76
N PRO A 37 12.47 -5.34 -13.04
CA PRO A 37 13.12 -6.62 -13.37
C PRO A 37 12.22 -7.84 -13.17
N VAL A 38 11.21 -7.73 -12.30
CA VAL A 38 10.22 -8.79 -12.05
C VAL A 38 9.10 -8.72 -13.08
N LEU A 39 8.66 -7.51 -13.42
CA LEU A 39 7.54 -7.27 -14.34
C LEU A 39 7.91 -7.49 -15.80
N SER A 40 9.19 -7.30 -16.17
CA SER A 40 9.70 -7.57 -17.53
C SER A 40 9.88 -9.06 -17.84
N ASN A 41 9.89 -9.92 -16.82
CA ASN A 41 9.91 -11.37 -17.01
C ASN A 41 8.50 -11.90 -17.24
N SER A 42 8.20 -12.35 -18.47
CA SER A 42 6.87 -12.83 -18.86
C SER A 42 6.32 -13.93 -17.97
N GLU A 43 7.15 -14.88 -17.51
CA GLU A 43 6.66 -15.99 -16.66
C GLU A 43 6.25 -15.50 -15.27
N LYS A 44 7.06 -14.60 -14.69
CA LYS A 44 6.78 -13.99 -13.39
C LYS A 44 5.56 -13.08 -13.49
N LEU A 45 5.45 -12.30 -14.57
CA LEU A 45 4.32 -11.43 -14.83
C LEU A 45 3.02 -12.25 -14.92
N THR A 46 2.98 -13.32 -15.71
CA THR A 46 1.78 -14.19 -15.80
C THR A 46 1.37 -14.72 -14.42
N LYS A 47 2.33 -15.23 -13.63
CA LYS A 47 2.06 -15.69 -12.25
C LYS A 47 1.51 -14.59 -11.34
N ILE A 48 1.95 -13.35 -11.52
CA ILE A 48 1.44 -12.20 -10.76
C ILE A 48 0.02 -11.87 -11.21
N LEU A 49 -0.24 -11.83 -12.52
CA LEU A 49 -1.56 -11.52 -13.08
C LEU A 49 -2.59 -12.58 -12.71
N ASP A 50 -2.24 -13.87 -12.76
CA ASP A 50 -3.13 -14.97 -12.36
C ASP A 50 -3.57 -14.89 -10.89
N ARG A 51 -2.72 -14.34 -10.03
CA ARG A 51 -3.00 -14.14 -8.60
C ARG A 51 -3.61 -12.78 -8.30
N THR A 52 -3.77 -11.93 -9.31
CA THR A 52 -4.32 -10.60 -9.17
C THR A 52 -5.72 -10.59 -9.78
N PRO A 53 -6.79 -10.52 -8.97
CA PRO A 53 -8.17 -10.59 -9.49
C PRO A 53 -8.50 -9.54 -10.56
N MET A 54 -7.83 -8.38 -10.53
CA MET A 54 -7.99 -7.33 -11.55
C MET A 54 -7.21 -7.58 -12.84
N GLY A 55 -6.38 -8.63 -12.90
CA GLY A 55 -5.62 -9.01 -14.09
C GLY A 55 -4.61 -7.96 -14.58
N ARG A 56 -4.19 -7.03 -13.71
CA ARG A 56 -3.24 -5.96 -14.03
C ARG A 56 -2.35 -5.60 -12.86
N VAL A 57 -1.20 -5.00 -13.15
CA VAL A 57 -0.32 -4.36 -12.17
C VAL A 57 -0.88 -2.99 -11.79
N GLY A 58 -0.63 -2.55 -10.55
CA GLY A 58 -1.02 -1.21 -10.10
C GLY A 58 -0.05 -0.13 -10.57
N LYS A 59 -0.51 1.12 -10.61
CA LYS A 59 0.33 2.29 -10.91
C LYS A 59 0.69 3.09 -9.65
N PRO A 60 1.83 3.80 -9.62
CA PRO A 60 2.23 4.62 -8.47
C PRO A 60 1.18 5.65 -8.05
N GLU A 61 0.46 6.23 -9.01
CA GLU A 61 -0.55 7.27 -8.78
C GLU A 61 -1.73 6.73 -7.98
N GLU A 62 -2.05 5.44 -8.08
CA GLU A 62 -3.13 4.80 -7.31
C GLU A 62 -2.78 4.77 -5.81
N VAL A 63 -1.52 4.47 -5.48
CA VAL A 63 -1.02 4.47 -4.11
C VAL A 63 -0.91 5.89 -3.57
N ALA A 64 -0.40 6.81 -4.39
CA ALA A 64 -0.27 8.22 -4.03
C ALA A 64 -1.65 8.86 -3.76
N SER A 65 -2.65 8.57 -4.60
CA SER A 65 -4.02 9.07 -4.44
C SER A 65 -4.63 8.58 -3.12
N LEU A 66 -4.41 7.31 -2.76
CA LEU A 66 -4.87 6.78 -1.48
C LEU A 66 -4.16 7.47 -0.30
N ALA A 67 -2.83 7.64 -0.38
CA ALA A 67 -2.09 8.36 0.66
C ALA A 67 -2.60 9.80 0.82
N ALA A 68 -2.80 10.52 -0.28
CA ALA A 68 -3.25 11.91 -0.26
C ALA A 68 -4.70 12.06 0.23
N THR A 69 -5.59 11.14 -0.10
CA THR A 69 -7.01 11.24 0.30
C THR A 69 -7.24 10.70 1.71
N TRP A 70 -6.86 9.45 1.97
CA TRP A 70 -7.19 8.77 3.21
C TRP A 70 -6.34 9.22 4.41
N LEU A 71 -5.05 9.51 4.19
CA LEU A 71 -4.18 9.95 5.28
C LEU A 71 -4.36 11.43 5.61
N TRP A 72 -5.08 12.22 4.82
CA TRP A 72 -5.25 13.66 5.06
C TRP A 72 -6.67 14.08 5.45
N ILE A 73 -7.70 13.31 5.08
CA ILE A 73 -9.06 13.62 5.51
C ILE A 73 -9.11 13.48 7.04
N LYS A 74 -9.35 14.61 7.73
CA LYS A 74 -9.77 14.64 9.14
C LYS A 74 -11.09 13.89 9.18
N ALA A 75 -11.08 12.65 9.66
CA ALA A 75 -12.31 11.97 10.00
C ALA A 75 -12.97 12.79 11.13
N VAL A 76 -13.98 13.57 10.74
CA VAL A 76 -15.06 13.98 11.64
C VAL A 76 -15.76 12.68 11.99
N ILE A 77 -15.54 12.22 13.21
CA ILE A 77 -16.41 11.26 13.89
C ILE A 77 -17.16 12.07 14.94
#